data_AF-A0A429MMG2-F1
#
_entry.id   AF-A0A429MMG2-F1
#
_cell.length_a   1.000
_cell.length_b   1.000
_cell.length_c   1.000
_cell.angle_alpha   90.00
_cell.angle_beta   90.00
_cell.angle_gamma   90.00
#
_symmetry.space_group_name_H-M   'P 1'
#
loop_
_entity.id
_entity.type
_entity.pdbx_description
1 polymer ?
#
loop_
_entity_poly.entity_id
_entity_poly.type
_entity_poly.pdbx_seq_one_letter_code
_entity_poly.pdbx_strand_id
1 'polypeptide(L)' 'MSADTQHFTGTDQYIATDSLKLAVKAARALQKPLLVKGEPGTGKTLLAEQVAESLGLKLITWHIKSTT' A
#
# COMPACT_ATOMS: atom_id res chain seq x y z
N MET A 1 -23.14 -6.26 13.32
CA MET A 1 -21.91 -5.43 13.43
C MET A 1 -21.37 -5.24 12.04
N SER A 2 -21.70 -4.12 11.40
CA SER A 2 -21.34 -3.85 10.01
C SER A 2 -19.84 -3.53 9.92
N ALA A 3 -19.09 -4.37 9.22
CA ALA A 3 -17.67 -4.16 8.97
C ALA A 3 -17.51 -3.00 7.99
N ASP A 4 -17.06 -1.85 8.50
CA ASP A 4 -16.78 -0.66 7.72
C ASP A 4 -15.67 -0.97 6.70
N THR A 5 -16.05 -1.12 5.44
CA THR A 5 -15.12 -1.55 4.39
C THR A 5 -14.50 -0.32 3.75
N GLN A 6 -13.47 0.22 4.39
CA GLN A 6 -12.63 1.27 3.82
C GLN A 6 -11.92 0.69 2.58
N HIS A 7 -12.37 1.09 1.39
CA HIS A 7 -11.91 0.63 0.09
C HIS A 7 -10.87 1.60 -0.48
N PHE A 8 -9.68 1.10 -0.86
CA PHE A 8 -8.70 1.91 -1.58
C PHE A 8 -9.11 2.07 -3.06
N THR A 9 -9.51 3.28 -3.44
CA THR A 9 -9.94 3.62 -4.80
C THR A 9 -8.82 4.19 -5.68
N GLY A 10 -7.65 4.51 -5.11
CA GLY A 10 -6.62 5.34 -5.74
C GLY A 10 -6.79 6.82 -5.43
N THR A 11 -5.83 7.65 -5.82
CA THR A 11 -5.84 9.12 -5.66
C THR A 11 -5.39 9.78 -6.95
N ASP A 12 -5.69 11.08 -7.12
CA ASP A 12 -5.38 11.86 -8.34
C ASP A 12 -3.90 11.84 -8.76
N GLN A 13 -2.99 11.46 -7.85
CA GLN A 13 -1.55 11.40 -8.13
C GLN A 13 -1.00 9.98 -8.31
N TYR A 14 -1.84 8.95 -8.22
CA TYR A 14 -1.37 7.57 -8.32
C TYR A 14 -2.36 6.68 -9.07
N ILE A 15 -1.98 6.29 -10.29
CA ILE A 15 -2.68 5.27 -11.07
C ILE A 15 -2.40 3.91 -10.41
N ALA A 16 -3.13 3.61 -9.34
CA ALA A 16 -3.19 2.25 -8.82
C ALA A 16 -3.92 1.39 -9.86
N THR A 17 -3.18 0.54 -10.55
CA THR A 17 -3.77 -0.49 -11.40
C THR A 17 -4.74 -1.33 -10.58
N ASP A 18 -5.82 -1.83 -11.18
CA ASP A 18 -6.81 -2.64 -10.46
C ASP A 18 -6.18 -3.87 -9.79
N SER A 19 -5.12 -4.41 -10.40
CA SER A 19 -4.30 -5.49 -9.85
C SER A 19 -3.67 -5.12 -8.50
N LEU A 20 -3.23 -3.87 -8.33
CA LEU A 20 -2.59 -3.40 -7.10
C LEU A 20 -3.61 -3.17 -5.99
N LYS A 21 -4.78 -2.61 -6.32
CA LYS A 21 -5.90 -2.48 -5.38
C LYS A 21 -6.34 -3.85 -4.87
N LEU A 22 -6.41 -4.83 -5.78
CA LEU A 22 -6.72 -6.21 -5.42
C LEU A 22 -5.67 -6.82 -4.50
N ALA A 23 -4.37 -6.61 -4.78
CA ALA A 23 -3.28 -7.11 -3.95
C ALA A 23 -3.33 -6.54 -2.52
N VAL A 24 -3.58 -5.22 -2.37
CA VAL A 24 -3.74 -4.58 -1.05
C VAL A 24 -4.95 -5.13 -0.31
N LYS A 25 -6.09 -5.26 -0.99
CA LYS A 25 -7.32 -5.84 -0.42
C LYS A 25 -7.09 -7.28 0.05
N ALA A 26 -6.40 -8.10 -0.76
CA ALA A 26 -6.10 -9.49 -0.43
C ALA A 26 -5.13 -9.59 0.76
N ALA A 27 -4.05 -8.82 0.78
CA ALA A 27 -3.09 -8.77 1.88
C ALA A 27 -3.77 -8.43 3.22
N ARG A 28 -4.67 -7.43 3.20
CA ARG A 28 -5.46 -7.04 4.38
C ARG A 28 -6.44 -8.14 4.78
N ALA A 29 -7.20 -8.71 3.85
CA ALA A 29 -8.18 -9.75 4.15
C ALA A 29 -7.52 -11.02 4.72
N LEU A 30 -6.32 -11.37 4.23
CA LEU A 30 -5.56 -12.53 4.67
C LEU A 30 -4.68 -12.25 5.88
N GLN A 31 -4.58 -11.00 6.33
CA GLN A 31 -3.65 -10.56 7.37
C GLN A 31 -2.20 -11.00 7.06
N LYS A 32 -1.81 -10.91 5.79
CA LYS A 32 -0.48 -11.31 5.31
C LYS A 32 0.29 -10.08 4.81
N PRO A 33 1.62 -10.05 5.00
CA PRO A 33 2.44 -8.95 4.50
C PRO A 33 2.43 -8.91 2.97
N LEU A 34 2.47 -7.69 2.40
CA LEU A 34 2.56 -7.45 0.97
C LEU A 34 3.96 -6.95 0.60
N LEU A 35 4.66 -7.68 -0.27
CA LEU A 35 5.95 -7.26 -0.82
C LEU A 35 5.75 -6.74 -2.25
N VAL A 36 6.07 -5.47 -2.47
CA VAL A 36 5.96 -4.82 -3.79
C VAL A 36 7.34 -4.76 -4.43
N LYS A 37 7.47 -5.35 -5.62
CA LYS A 37 8.69 -5.32 -6.46
C LYS A 37 8.46 -4.45 -7.70
N GLY A 38 9.51 -3.85 -8.23
CA GLY A 38 9.46 -3.08 -9.47
C GLY A 38 10.75 -2.30 -9.72
N GLU A 39 10.92 -1.75 -10.91
CA GLU A 39 12.09 -0.95 -11.30
C GLU A 39 12.24 0.32 -10.46
N PRO A 40 13.46 0.83 -10.23
CA PRO A 40 13.66 2.12 -9.58
C PRO A 40 12.79 3.22 -10.22
N GLY A 41 12.16 4.08 -9.42
CA GLY A 41 11.31 5.16 -9.94
C GLY A 41 9.83 4.81 -10.21
N THR A 42 9.40 3.55 -10.04
CA THR A 42 7.99 3.15 -10.30
C THR A 42 6.99 3.49 -9.17
N GLY A 43 7.31 4.46 -8.31
CA GLY A 43 6.38 4.93 -7.27
C GLY A 43 6.06 3.94 -6.14
N LYS A 44 6.94 2.98 -5.83
CA LYS A 44 6.73 2.01 -4.73
C LYS A 44 6.61 2.67 -3.34
N THR A 45 7.38 3.73 -3.08
CA THR A 45 7.29 4.49 -1.83
C THR A 45 5.96 5.26 -1.77
N LEU A 46 5.61 5.94 -2.85
CA LEU A 46 4.36 6.69 -2.99
C LEU A 46 3.13 5.78 -2.79
N LEU A 47 3.17 4.54 -3.28
CA LEU A 47 2.12 3.56 -3.02
C LEU A 47 1.86 3.36 -1.51
N ALA A 48 2.91 3.19 -0.71
CA ALA A 48 2.76 2.96 0.72
C ALA A 48 2.11 4.17 1.42
N GLU A 49 2.49 5.38 1.01
CA GLU A 49 1.89 6.64 1.48
C GLU A 49 0.40 6.72 1.14
N GLN A 50 0.04 6.48 -0.13
CA GLN A 50 -1.34 6.56 -0.60
C GLN A 50 -2.23 5.47 0.00
N VAL A 51 -1.70 4.26 0.21
CA VAL A 51 -2.42 3.18 0.90
C VAL A 51 -2.65 3.53 2.37
N ALA A 52 -1.66 4.10 3.07
CA ALA A 52 -1.84 4.50 4.45
C ALA A 52 -2.87 5.63 4.59
N GLU A 53 -2.77 6.67 3.75
CA GLU A 53 -3.69 7.82 3.72
C GLU A 53 -5.13 7.38 3.47
N SER A 54 -5.36 6.60 2.41
CA SER A 54 -6.70 6.12 2.03
C SER A 54 -7.35 5.19 3.05
N LEU A 55 -6.54 4.49 3.86
CA LEU A 55 -7.03 3.60 4.92
C LEU A 55 -7.09 4.29 6.29
N GLY A 56 -6.71 5.57 6.39
CA GLY A 56 -6.63 6.28 7.67
C GLY A 56 -5.62 5.66 8.63
N LEU A 57 -4.57 5.01 8.12
CA LEU A 57 -3.57 4.31 8.91
C LEU A 57 -2.30 5.15 9.06
N LYS A 58 -1.61 4.97 10.19
CA LYS A 58 -0.28 5.55 10.39
C LYS A 58 0.74 4.81 9.51
N LEU A 59 1.43 5.54 8.62
CA LEU A 59 2.58 4.99 7.91
C LEU A 59 3.81 4.98 8.81
N ILE A 60 4.42 3.80 8.97
CA ILE A 60 5.72 3.65 9.64
C ILE A 60 6.75 3.36 8.54
N THR A 61 7.73 4.24 8.41
CA THR A 61 8.81 4.11 7.43
C THR A 61 10.10 3.66 8.13
N TRP A 62 10.75 2.64 7.57
CA TRP A 62 12.05 2.18 8.03
C TRP A 62 13.04 2.16 6.86
N HIS A 63 14.09 2.97 6.94
CA HIS A 63 15.17 2.98 5.96
C HIS A 63 16.23 1.96 6.35
N ILE A 64 16.28 0.82 5.66
CA ILE A 64 17.25 -0.24 5.92
C ILE A 64 18.53 0.06 5.13
N LYS A 65 19.67 0.16 5.84
CA LYS A 65 21.01 0.21 5.25
C LYS A 65 21.84 -0.91 5.84
N SER A 66 22.70 -1.53 5.03
CA SER A 66 23.71 -2.45 5.57
C SER A 66 24.77 -1.61 6.27
N THR A 67 24.85 -1.72 7.60
CA THR A 67 25.92 -1.13 8.41
C THR A 67 26.86 -2.26 8.82
N THR A 68 28.15 -2.09 8.57
CA THR A 68 29.21 -3.00 9.07
C THR A 68 29.53 -2.70 10.52
#